data_AF-A0A3C0C305-F1
#
_entry.id   AF-A0A3C0C305-F1
#
_cell.length_a   1.000
_cell.length_b   1.000
_cell.length_c   1.000
_cell.angle_alpha   90.00
_cell.angle_beta   90.00
_cell.angle_gamma   90.00
#
_symmetry.space_group_name_H-M   'P 1'
#
loop_
_entity.id
_entity.type
_entity.pdbx_description
1 polymer ?
#
loop_
_entity_poly.entity_id
_entity_poly.type
_entity_poly.pdbx_seq_one_letter_code
_entity_poly.pdbx_strand_id
1 'polypeptide(L)'
;MKKFAIILAVMFLFVAAVGPATAAPIVFRFAGQSPPDHMATKTMNDMAKEIAQKTNGRVEIKVYPANQLGNYSLVMEEMIRGTIDMSLMSIASEFDPRLELVYVNGFISGYEDAKKVFVPGAWLPNKLNELSSALGVRLIGSYIEG
;
A
#
# COMPACT_ATOMS: atom_id res chain seq x y z
N MET A 1 -54.23 18.80 20.13
CA MET A 1 -53.09 19.63 19.65
C MET A 1 -51.77 19.32 20.38
N LYS A 2 -51.71 19.34 21.72
CA LYS A 2 -50.48 19.05 22.49
C LYS A 2 -49.83 17.69 22.19
N LYS A 3 -50.63 16.62 22.06
CA LYS A 3 -50.14 15.26 21.72
C LYS A 3 -49.55 15.17 20.30
N PHE A 4 -50.10 15.94 19.36
CA PHE A 4 -49.62 15.98 17.97
C PHE A 4 -48.29 16.75 17.86
N ALA A 5 -48.13 17.82 18.63
CA ALA A 5 -46.88 18.58 18.74
C ALA A 5 -45.74 17.76 19.39
N ILE A 6 -46.05 16.93 20.38
CA ILE A 6 -45.07 16.04 21.02
C ILE A 6 -44.59 14.96 20.03
N ILE A 7 -45.49 14.38 19.24
CA ILE A 7 -45.14 13.37 18.23
C ILE A 7 -44.24 13.96 17.14
N LEU A 8 -44.54 15.18 16.68
CA LEU A 8 -43.69 15.91 15.72
C LEU A 8 -42.31 16.26 16.29
N ALA A 9 -42.24 16.69 17.56
CA ALA A 9 -40.96 16.99 18.22
C ALA A 9 -40.08 15.75 18.38
N VAL A 10 -40.67 14.60 18.73
CA VAL A 10 -39.94 13.32 18.85
C VAL A 10 -39.44 12.83 17.49
N MET A 11 -40.23 12.98 16.42
CA MET A 11 -39.77 12.68 15.05
C MET A 11 -38.63 13.60 14.60
N PHE A 12 -38.69 14.89 14.92
CA PHE A 12 -37.62 15.84 14.57
C PHE A 12 -36.31 15.53 15.30
N LEU A 13 -36.39 15.08 16.56
CA LEU A 13 -35.25 14.61 17.35
C LEU A 13 -34.64 13.31 16.81
N PHE A 14 -35.47 12.40 16.27
CA PHE A 14 -34.99 11.15 15.65
C PHE A 14 -34.26 11.39 14.32
N VAL A 15 -34.71 12.35 13.52
CA VAL A 15 -34.06 12.72 12.24
C VAL A 15 -32.73 13.47 12.49
N ALA A 16 -32.65 14.27 13.55
CA ALA A 16 -31.42 14.98 13.91
C ALA A 16 -30.30 14.06 14.47
N ALA A 17 -30.65 12.85 14.93
CA ALA A 17 -29.70 11.87 15.43
C ALA A 17 -29.06 11.00 14.33
N VAL A 18 -29.58 11.06 13.09
CA VAL A 18 -28.97 10.38 11.94
C VAL A 18 -27.89 11.30 11.36
N GLY A 19 -26.74 11.35 12.02
CA GLY A 19 -25.53 11.93 11.42
C GLY A 19 -25.12 11.15 10.16
N PRO A 20 -24.34 11.75 9.25
CA PRO A 20 -23.86 11.04 8.07
C PRO A 20 -23.09 9.80 8.52
N ALA A 21 -23.55 8.62 8.14
CA ALA A 21 -22.84 7.37 8.34
C ALA A 21 -21.56 7.42 7.49
N THR A 22 -20.43 7.77 8.10
CA THR A 22 -19.12 7.64 7.46
C THR A 22 -18.77 6.15 7.46
N ALA A 23 -18.67 5.54 6.28
CA ALA A 23 -18.22 4.16 6.15
C ALA A 23 -16.86 3.98 6.85
N ALA A 24 -16.66 2.83 7.50
CA ALA A 24 -15.36 2.50 8.08
C ALA A 24 -14.27 2.53 6.99
N PRO A 25 -13.07 3.04 7.30
CA PRO A 25 -11.98 3.09 6.32
C PRO A 25 -11.58 1.69 5.87
N ILE A 26 -11.18 1.58 4.60
CA ILE A 26 -10.47 0.40 4.11
C ILE A 26 -9.04 0.48 4.65
N VAL A 27 -8.59 -0.55 5.36
CA VAL A 27 -7.27 -0.58 5.99
C VAL A 27 -6.34 -1.50 5.22
N PHE A 28 -5.24 -0.95 4.70
CA PHE A 28 -4.16 -1.72 4.08
C PHE A 28 -2.99 -1.86 5.07
N ARG A 29 -2.42 -3.05 5.16
CA ARG A 29 -1.21 -3.38 5.90
C ARG A 29 -0.01 -3.21 4.96
N PHE A 30 0.92 -2.34 5.34
CA PHE A 30 2.10 -2.00 4.54
C PHE A 30 3.38 -2.46 5.24
N ALA A 31 3.90 -3.60 4.83
CA ALA A 31 5.10 -4.22 5.40
C ALA A 31 6.38 -3.54 4.89
N GLY A 32 7.33 -3.28 5.78
CA GLY A 32 8.63 -2.71 5.44
C GLY A 32 9.77 -3.43 6.17
N GLN A 33 10.90 -3.61 5.48
CA GLN A 33 12.07 -4.30 6.04
C GLN A 33 13.00 -3.41 6.85
N SER A 34 13.00 -2.11 6.57
CA SER A 34 13.94 -1.15 7.15
C SER A 34 13.48 -0.65 8.54
N PRO A 35 14.40 -0.20 9.41
CA PRO A 35 14.06 0.32 10.74
C PRO A 35 13.25 1.64 10.67
N PRO A 36 12.61 2.08 11.76
CA PRO A 36 11.75 3.27 11.78
C PRO A 36 12.40 4.58 11.33
N ASP A 37 13.71 4.73 11.56
CA ASP A 37 14.51 5.92 11.23
C ASP A 37 15.02 5.94 9.79
N HIS A 38 14.90 4.82 9.06
CA HIS A 38 15.30 4.67 7.67
C HIS A 38 14.46 5.51 6.71
N MET A 39 15.07 6.01 5.63
CA MET A 39 14.37 6.82 4.63
C MET A 39 13.20 6.07 3.96
N ALA A 40 13.39 4.79 3.62
CA ALA A 40 12.31 3.93 3.12
C ALA A 40 11.08 3.92 4.05
N THR A 41 11.29 3.77 5.36
CA THR A 41 10.19 3.79 6.34
C THR A 41 9.53 5.16 6.44
N LYS A 42 10.30 6.25 6.35
CA LYS A 42 9.72 7.60 6.28
C LYS A 42 8.85 7.77 5.04
N THR A 43 9.32 7.32 3.88
CA THR A 43 8.55 7.33 2.63
C THR A 43 7.25 6.51 2.75
N MET A 44 7.27 5.34 3.40
CA MET A 44 6.04 4.58 3.66
C MET A 44 5.01 5.36 4.49
N ASN A 45 5.47 6.07 5.53
CA ASN A 45 4.61 6.91 6.36
C ASN A 45 4.08 8.13 5.59
N ASP A 46 4.90 8.74 4.75
CA ASP A 46 4.49 9.86 3.89
C ASP A 46 3.42 9.40 2.88
N MET A 47 3.61 8.23 2.26
CA MET A 47 2.61 7.60 1.39
C MET A 47 1.31 7.34 2.14
N ALA A 48 1.37 6.79 3.36
CA ALA A 48 0.20 6.53 4.20
C ALA A 48 -0.60 7.81 4.47
N LYS A 49 0.10 8.90 4.82
CA LYS A 49 -0.49 10.22 5.06
C LYS A 49 -1.11 10.79 3.78
N GLU A 50 -0.40 10.75 2.67
CA GLU A 50 -0.86 11.29 1.39
C GLU A 50 -2.11 10.54 0.89
N ILE A 51 -2.13 9.22 1.00
CA ILE A 51 -3.28 8.39 0.62
C ILE A 51 -4.48 8.73 1.50
N ALA A 52 -4.30 8.82 2.83
CA ALA A 52 -5.39 9.20 3.72
C ALA A 52 -5.96 10.59 3.36
N GLN A 53 -5.09 11.56 3.07
CA GLN A 53 -5.51 12.91 2.66
C GLN A 53 -6.26 12.90 1.33
N LYS A 54 -5.69 12.30 0.28
CA LYS A 54 -6.28 12.26 -1.06
C LYS A 54 -7.56 11.43 -1.15
N THR A 55 -7.78 10.53 -0.19
CA THR A 55 -8.98 9.71 -0.12
C THR A 55 -10.02 10.24 0.86
N ASN A 56 -9.79 11.39 1.50
CA ASN A 56 -10.62 11.94 2.58
C ASN A 56 -10.85 10.92 3.72
N GLY A 57 -9.81 10.19 4.10
CA GLY A 57 -9.83 9.19 5.15
C GLY A 57 -10.50 7.87 4.78
N ARG A 58 -10.96 7.69 3.53
CA ARG A 58 -11.59 6.42 3.10
C ARG A 58 -10.60 5.25 3.04
N VAL A 59 -9.31 5.55 2.86
CA VAL A 59 -8.23 4.55 2.86
C VAL A 59 -7.25 4.90 3.97
N GLU A 60 -7.02 3.94 4.85
CA GLU A 60 -6.01 3.96 5.90
C GLU A 60 -4.88 3.00 5.52
N ILE A 61 -3.63 3.43 5.67
CA ILE A 61 -2.45 2.57 5.50
C ILE A 61 -1.78 2.42 6.86
N LYS A 62 -1.71 1.19 7.37
CA LYS A 62 -0.97 0.84 8.59
C LYS A 62 0.41 0.36 8.22
N VAL A 63 1.43 1.13 8.60
CA VAL A 63 2.84 0.85 8.31
C VAL A 63 3.42 -0.06 9.39
N TYR A 64 4.03 -1.16 8.96
CA TYR A 64 4.71 -2.15 9.83
C TYR A 64 6.18 -2.25 9.42
N PRO A 65 7.07 -1.42 10.01
CA PRO A 65 8.49 -1.41 9.65
C PRO A 65 9.26 -2.56 10.30
N ALA A 66 10.58 -2.60 10.08
CA ALA A 66 11.51 -3.50 10.76
C ALA A 66 11.13 -4.99 10.70
N ASN A 67 10.60 -5.45 9.56
CA ASN A 67 10.16 -6.84 9.34
C ASN A 67 9.14 -7.34 10.38
N GLN A 68 8.32 -6.46 10.96
CA GLN A 68 7.32 -6.82 11.98
C GLN A 68 6.32 -7.88 11.51
N LEU A 69 6.05 -7.94 10.20
CA LEU A 69 5.13 -8.91 9.59
C LEU A 69 5.84 -10.11 8.94
N GLY A 70 7.17 -10.20 9.06
CA GLY A 70 7.98 -11.24 8.42
C GLY A 70 9.07 -10.68 7.51
N ASN A 71 9.91 -11.59 7.01
CA ASN A 71 10.89 -11.27 5.98
C ASN A 71 10.20 -11.14 4.60
N TYR A 72 10.97 -10.70 3.58
CA TYR A 72 10.44 -10.43 2.24
C TYR A 72 9.76 -11.65 1.59
N SER A 73 10.29 -12.85 1.82
CA SER A 73 9.74 -14.12 1.33
C SER A 73 8.35 -14.39 1.90
N LEU A 74 8.23 -14.39 3.24
CA LEU A 74 6.96 -14.61 3.93
C LEU A 74 5.93 -13.53 3.58
N VAL A 75 6.35 -12.27 3.52
CA VAL A 75 5.45 -11.16 3.16
C VAL A 75 4.94 -11.32 1.72
N MET A 76 5.78 -11.74 0.77
CA MET A 76 5.32 -12.03 -0.60
C MET A 76 4.30 -13.16 -0.62
N GLU A 77 4.53 -14.25 0.12
CA GLU A 77 3.57 -15.35 0.26
C GLU A 77 2.21 -14.85 0.79
N GLU A 78 2.23 -14.04 1.84
CA GLU A 78 1.02 -13.48 2.46
C GLU A 78 0.32 -12.45 1.54
N MET A 79 1.07 -11.71 0.71
CA MET A 79 0.47 -10.88 -0.34
C MET A 79 -0.22 -11.72 -1.42
N ILE A 80 0.39 -12.82 -1.84
CA ILE A 80 -0.23 -13.78 -2.78
C ILE A 80 -1.51 -14.38 -2.17
N ARG A 81 -1.51 -14.67 -0.86
CA ARG A 81 -2.69 -15.15 -0.11
C ARG A 81 -3.73 -14.06 0.18
N GLY A 82 -3.39 -12.79 0.02
CA GLY A 82 -4.27 -11.65 0.29
C GLY A 82 -4.40 -11.26 1.77
N THR A 83 -3.49 -11.73 2.62
CA THR A 83 -3.46 -11.46 4.07
C THR A 83 -2.54 -10.30 4.45
N ILE A 84 -1.67 -9.85 3.54
CA ILE A 84 -0.95 -8.57 3.58
C ILE A 84 -1.22 -7.84 2.27
N ASP A 85 -1.37 -6.51 2.30
CA ASP A 85 -1.90 -5.78 1.14
C ASP A 85 -0.81 -5.03 0.35
N MET A 86 0.26 -4.60 1.03
CA MET A 86 1.34 -3.82 0.43
C MET A 86 2.69 -4.16 1.07
N SER A 87 3.79 -4.04 0.31
CA SER A 87 5.14 -4.13 0.86
C SER A 87 6.12 -3.16 0.19
N LEU A 88 7.09 -2.68 0.98
CA LEU A 88 8.28 -1.99 0.52
C LEU A 88 9.49 -2.78 1.01
N MET A 89 9.81 -3.84 0.26
CA MET A 89 10.79 -4.85 0.61
C MET A 89 11.49 -5.34 -0.67
N SER A 90 12.54 -6.15 -0.50
CA SER A 90 13.13 -6.90 -1.60
C SER A 90 12.10 -7.80 -2.29
N ILE A 91 12.23 -8.03 -3.60
CA ILE A 91 11.33 -8.91 -4.35
C ILE A 91 11.72 -10.37 -4.11
N ALA A 92 10.81 -11.19 -3.61
CA ALA A 92 10.99 -12.63 -3.47
C ALA A 92 10.87 -13.32 -4.84
N SER A 93 11.96 -13.91 -5.32
CA SER A 93 12.07 -14.54 -6.63
C SER A 93 11.80 -16.04 -6.61
N GLU A 94 11.66 -16.66 -5.43
CA GLU A 94 11.36 -18.08 -5.29
C GLU A 94 9.95 -18.47 -5.77
N PHE A 95 9.02 -17.52 -5.84
CA PHE A 95 7.66 -17.74 -6.36
C PHE A 95 7.58 -17.67 -7.89
N ASP A 96 8.52 -16.95 -8.52
CA ASP A 96 8.74 -16.95 -9.96
C ASP A 96 10.20 -16.53 -10.24
N PRO A 97 11.08 -17.45 -10.69
CA PRO A 97 12.50 -17.16 -10.89
C PRO A 97 12.75 -16.09 -11.95
N ARG A 98 11.77 -15.73 -12.77
CA ARG A 98 11.88 -14.60 -13.72
C ARG A 98 11.93 -13.25 -13.01
N LEU A 99 11.52 -13.18 -11.74
CA LEU A 99 11.63 -11.97 -10.90
C LEU A 99 13.08 -11.68 -10.47
N GLU A 100 14.02 -12.61 -10.66
CA GLU A 100 15.47 -12.37 -10.51
C GLU A 100 16.01 -11.22 -11.38
N LEU A 101 15.22 -10.77 -12.36
CA LEU A 101 15.57 -9.67 -13.25
C LEU A 101 16.03 -8.40 -12.51
N VAL A 102 15.51 -8.13 -11.30
CA VAL A 102 15.95 -6.98 -10.49
C VAL A 102 17.32 -7.14 -9.84
N TYR A 103 17.85 -8.36 -9.78
CA TYR A 103 19.14 -8.70 -9.14
C TYR A 103 20.27 -8.95 -10.14
N VAL A 104 19.99 -8.84 -11.45
CA VAL A 104 21.02 -8.95 -12.48
C VAL A 104 22.04 -7.81 -12.30
N ASN A 105 23.32 -8.11 -12.33
CA ASN A 105 24.35 -7.07 -12.22
C ASN A 105 24.68 -6.47 -13.60
N GLY A 106 24.96 -5.16 -13.61
CA GLY A 106 25.53 -4.48 -14.78
C GLY A 106 24.55 -4.02 -15.87
N PHE A 107 23.23 -4.12 -15.65
CA PHE A 107 22.23 -3.57 -16.59
C PHE A 107 21.95 -2.06 -16.40
N ILE A 108 22.49 -1.46 -15.35
CA ILE A 108 22.52 -0.01 -15.09
C ILE A 108 23.95 0.41 -14.77
N SER A 109 24.39 1.55 -15.30
CA SER A 109 25.76 2.06 -15.07
C SER A 109 25.82 3.27 -14.12
N GLY A 110 24.67 3.73 -13.60
CA GLY A 110 24.60 4.80 -12.61
C GLY A 110 23.18 5.35 -12.42
N TYR A 111 23.08 6.41 -11.61
CA TYR A 111 21.80 7.04 -11.26
C TYR A 111 21.01 7.58 -12.48
N GLU A 112 21.68 8.04 -13.52
CA GLU A 112 21.02 8.52 -14.74
C GLU A 112 20.35 7.39 -15.54
N ASP A 113 20.91 6.18 -15.50
CA ASP A 113 20.26 5.01 -16.09
C ASP A 113 19.12 4.52 -15.19
N ALA A 114 19.33 4.53 -13.87
CA ALA A 114 18.29 4.14 -12.91
C ALA A 114 17.01 4.97 -13.07
N LYS A 115 17.14 6.29 -13.29
CA LYS A 115 16.02 7.22 -13.58
C LYS A 115 15.28 6.93 -14.88
N LYS A 116 15.83 6.11 -15.78
CA LYS A 116 15.17 5.69 -17.02
C LYS A 116 14.59 4.29 -16.89
N VAL A 117 15.27 3.42 -16.17
CA VAL A 117 14.95 2.00 -16.09
C VAL A 117 13.86 1.69 -15.08
N PHE A 118 13.81 2.37 -13.93
CA PHE A 118 12.88 2.07 -12.83
C PHE A 118 11.63 2.96 -12.78
N VAL A 119 11.48 3.91 -13.69
CA VAL A 119 10.32 4.81 -13.70
C VAL A 119 9.04 4.12 -14.18
N PRO A 120 7.86 4.51 -13.67
CA PRO A 120 6.59 3.99 -14.15
C PRO A 120 6.48 4.07 -15.68
N GLY A 121 6.07 2.96 -16.31
CA GLY A 121 5.95 2.87 -17.76
C GLY A 121 7.23 2.45 -18.51
N ALA A 122 8.39 2.41 -17.85
CA ALA A 122 9.60 1.83 -18.43
C ALA A 122 9.49 0.31 -18.59
N TRP A 123 10.37 -0.26 -19.42
CA TRP A 123 10.34 -1.70 -19.74
C TRP A 123 10.44 -2.59 -18.50
N LEU A 124 11.34 -2.30 -17.56
CA LEU A 124 11.58 -3.16 -16.39
C LEU A 124 10.36 -3.21 -15.45
N PRO A 125 9.81 -2.08 -14.93
CA PRO A 125 8.59 -2.11 -14.12
C PRO A 125 7.39 -2.76 -14.82
N ASN A 126 7.23 -2.53 -16.14
CA ASN A 126 6.17 -3.19 -16.91
C ASN A 126 6.37 -4.71 -16.97
N LYS A 127 7.61 -5.15 -17.18
CA LYS A 127 7.93 -6.58 -17.22
C LYS A 127 7.76 -7.25 -15.87
N LEU A 128 8.20 -6.59 -14.79
CA LEU A 128 7.97 -7.07 -13.43
C LEU A 128 6.48 -7.12 -13.09
N ASN A 129 5.68 -6.17 -13.56
CA ASN A 129 4.23 -6.19 -13.39
C ASN A 129 3.57 -7.34 -14.16
N GLU A 130 4.00 -7.63 -15.39
CA GLU A 130 3.53 -8.79 -16.16
C GLU A 130 3.76 -10.10 -15.38
N LEU A 131 4.96 -10.25 -14.80
CA LEU A 131 5.36 -11.43 -14.04
C LEU A 131 4.63 -11.53 -12.69
N SER A 132 4.67 -10.47 -11.88
CA SER A 132 4.06 -10.45 -10.54
C SER A 132 2.53 -10.51 -10.58
N SER A 133 1.88 -9.98 -11.62
CA SER A 133 0.42 -10.04 -11.76
C SER A 133 -0.09 -11.48 -11.91
N ALA A 134 0.72 -12.40 -12.44
CA ALA A 134 0.39 -13.82 -12.48
C ALA A 134 0.31 -14.46 -11.08
N LEU A 135 0.97 -13.85 -10.10
CA LEU A 135 0.93 -14.22 -8.68
C LEU A 135 -0.13 -13.43 -7.89
N GLY A 136 -0.90 -12.54 -8.53
CA GLY A 136 -1.88 -11.69 -7.86
C GLY A 136 -1.29 -10.45 -7.18
N VAL A 137 0.00 -10.17 -7.36
CA VAL A 137 0.70 -9.00 -6.79
C VAL A 137 1.01 -7.99 -7.88
N ARG A 138 0.98 -6.69 -7.58
CA ARG A 138 1.32 -5.63 -8.55
C ARG A 138 2.39 -4.70 -8.00
N LEU A 139 3.37 -4.39 -8.85
CA LEU A 139 4.37 -3.37 -8.62
C LEU A 139 3.78 -1.98 -8.91
N ILE A 140 3.71 -1.14 -7.89
CA ILE A 140 3.20 0.24 -7.97
C ILE A 140 4.29 1.31 -8.01
N GLY A 141 5.53 0.94 -7.72
CA GLY A 141 6.68 1.84 -7.70
C GLY A 141 7.96 1.09 -7.34
N SER A 142 9.10 1.77 -7.47
CA SER A 142 10.41 1.24 -7.12
C SER A 142 11.10 2.18 -6.15
N TYR A 143 11.73 1.62 -5.13
CA TYR A 143 12.62 2.32 -4.22
C TYR A 143 14.02 1.75 -4.41
N ILE A 144 14.96 2.59 -4.79
CA ILE A 144 16.34 2.20 -5.08
C ILE A 144 17.19 2.64 -3.89
N GLU A 145 17.85 1.67 -3.26
CA GLU A 145 18.86 1.91 -2.24
C GLU A 145 20.22 2.14 -2.91
N GLY A 146 20.99 3.13 -2.45
CA GLY A 146 22.30 3.48 -3.01
C GLY A 146 23.03 4.55 -2.23
#